data_AF-A0A7S1EQW3-F1
#
_entry.id   AF-A0A7S1EQW3-F1
#
_cell.length_a   1.000
_cell.length_b   1.000
_cell.length_c   1.000
_cell.angle_alpha   90.00
_cell.angle_beta   90.00
_cell.angle_gamma   90.00
#
_symmetry.space_group_name_H-M   'P 1'
#
loop_
_entity.id
_entity.type
_entity.pdbx_description
1 polymer ?
#
loop_
_entity_poly.entity_id
_entity_poly.type
_entity_poly.pdbx_seq_one_letter_code
_entity_poly.pdbx_strand_id
1 'polypeptide(L)'
;GPAPVLVFHPKSDEVIATGSLLNPNPDRIVLKRVVLTAIPFKINKRKSTVRFMFFNPEDVRWFRPVDLWTKNGRSGHIIEPLGTHGYMKCIFDSPIQHHDTVCMSLYKRIYPKEIQLE
;
A
#
# COMPACT_ATOMS: atom_id res chain seq x y z
N GLY A 1 30.71 19.24 -8.22
CA GLY A 1 31.16 18.47 -7.05
C GLY A 1 29.97 18.18 -6.16
N PRO A 2 30.04 17.20 -5.23
CA PRO A 2 28.96 17.00 -4.27
C PRO A 2 28.80 18.27 -3.43
N ALA A 3 27.62 18.90 -3.50
CA ALA A 3 27.31 20.06 -2.68
C ALA A 3 26.67 19.58 -1.37
N PRO A 4 27.21 19.93 -0.18
CA PRO A 4 26.55 19.61 1.07
C PRO A 4 25.21 20.37 1.15
N VAL A 5 24.19 19.71 1.71
CA VAL A 5 22.84 20.27 1.89
C VAL A 5 22.46 20.19 3.36
N LEU A 6 21.97 21.31 3.90
CA LEU A 6 21.38 21.40 5.23
C LEU A 6 19.89 21.75 5.07
N VAL A 7 19.03 21.09 5.84
CA VAL A 7 17.60 21.41 5.91
C VAL A 7 17.32 21.96 7.28
N PHE A 8 16.73 23.16 7.32
CA PHE A 8 16.38 23.87 8.55
C PHE A 8 14.87 23.76 8.81
N HIS A 9 14.49 23.69 10.09
CA HIS A 9 13.10 23.82 10.49
C HIS A 9 12.66 25.28 10.31
N PRO A 10 11.55 25.57 9.60
CA PRO A 10 11.19 26.93 9.18
C PRO A 10 10.83 27.90 10.32
N LYS A 11 10.68 27.40 11.56
CA LYS A 11 10.29 28.23 12.72
C LYS A 11 11.36 28.33 13.82
N SER A 12 12.32 27.41 13.85
CA SER A 12 13.32 27.35 14.92
C SER A 12 14.75 27.54 14.42
N ASP A 13 14.97 27.63 13.10
CA ASP A 13 16.29 27.67 12.45
C ASP A 13 17.23 26.53 12.91
N GLU A 14 16.65 25.45 13.43
CA GLU A 14 17.36 24.25 13.82
C GLU A 14 17.59 23.38 12.59
N VAL A 15 18.78 22.81 12.47
CA VAL A 15 19.08 21.82 11.43
C VAL A 15 18.31 20.53 11.74
N ILE A 16 17.41 20.12 10.83
CA ILE A 16 16.62 18.88 10.95
C ILE A 16 17.11 17.75 10.05
N ALA A 17 17.93 18.06 9.05
CA ALA A 17 18.60 17.06 8.23
C ALA A 17 19.89 17.60 7.64
N THR A 18 20.85 16.70 7.42
CA THR A 18 22.11 16.96 6.72
C THR A 18 22.29 15.93 5.61
N GLY A 19 22.96 16.31 4.52
CA GLY A 19 23.18 15.40 3.41
C GLY A 19 24.01 16.02 2.29
N SER A 20 23.90 15.44 1.11
CA SER A 20 24.55 15.94 -0.10
C SER A 20 23.58 15.98 -1.27
N LEU A 21 23.83 16.90 -2.20
CA LEU A 21 23.03 17.08 -3.39
C LEU A 21 23.21 15.88 -4.33
N LEU A 22 22.10 15.22 -4.62
CA LEU A 22 22.02 14.21 -5.68
C LEU A 22 21.82 14.89 -7.04
N ASN A 23 22.14 14.18 -8.12
CA ASN A 23 21.93 14.68 -9.48
C ASN A 23 20.47 15.11 -9.68
N PRO A 24 20.22 16.36 -10.14
CA PRO A 24 18.87 16.83 -10.44
C PRO A 24 18.35 16.04 -11.63
N ASN A 25 17.29 15.26 -11.40
CA ASN A 25 16.68 14.42 -12.43
C ASN A 25 15.14 14.49 -12.31
N PRO A 26 14.44 15.20 -13.22
CA PRO A 26 12.99 15.30 -13.20
C PRO A 26 12.27 13.99 -13.55
N ASP A 27 12.98 13.04 -14.17
CA ASP A 27 12.44 11.71 -14.52
C ASP A 27 12.43 10.75 -13.31
N ARG A 28 12.99 11.16 -12.17
CA ARG A 28 12.95 10.36 -10.94
C ARG A 28 11.51 10.29 -10.40
N ILE A 29 10.89 9.12 -10.54
CA ILE A 29 9.52 8.86 -10.07
C ILE A 29 9.50 8.64 -8.57
N VAL A 30 8.61 9.38 -7.87
CA VAL A 30 8.24 9.11 -6.48
C VAL A 30 6.85 8.49 -6.44
N LEU A 31 6.75 7.27 -5.90
CA LEU A 31 5.48 6.57 -5.71
C LEU A 31 5.09 6.58 -4.24
N LYS A 32 3.87 7.02 -3.94
CA LYS A 32 3.23 6.83 -2.64
C LYS A 32 2.53 5.48 -2.63
N ARG A 33 2.89 4.62 -1.68
CA ARG A 33 2.22 3.34 -1.42
C ARG A 33 1.10 3.52 -0.39
N VAL A 34 -0.07 2.96 -0.66
CA VAL A 34 -1.18 2.78 0.28
C VAL A 34 -1.41 1.29 0.46
N VAL A 35 -1.52 0.83 1.71
CA VAL A 35 -1.77 -0.59 2.02
C VAL A 35 -3.17 -0.70 2.61
N LEU A 36 -4.06 -1.39 1.89
CA LEU A 36 -5.37 -1.78 2.42
C LEU A 36 -5.21 -3.10 3.18
N THR A 37 -5.84 -3.21 4.34
CA THR A 37 -5.72 -4.39 5.22
C THR A 37 -7.06 -5.05 5.44
N ALA A 38 -7.04 -6.35 5.66
CA ALA A 38 -8.22 -7.16 5.86
C ALA A 38 -7.92 -8.40 6.70
N ILE A 39 -8.96 -9.04 7.20
CA ILE A 39 -8.85 -10.22 8.05
C ILE A 39 -9.52 -11.44 7.41
N PRO A 40 -8.86 -12.62 7.47
CA PRO A 40 -9.49 -13.88 7.12
C PRO A 40 -10.69 -14.17 8.02
N PHE A 41 -11.76 -14.71 7.45
CA PHE A 41 -12.97 -15.08 8.17
C PHE A 41 -13.21 -16.59 8.13
N LYS A 42 -13.18 -17.21 6.94
CA LYS A 42 -13.32 -18.66 6.76
C LYS A 42 -12.19 -19.16 5.89
N ILE A 43 -11.47 -20.20 6.31
CA ILE A 43 -10.32 -20.75 5.60
C ILE A 43 -10.62 -22.21 5.23
N ASN A 44 -10.43 -22.56 3.96
CA ASN A 44 -10.57 -23.92 3.45
C ASN A 44 -9.41 -24.22 2.49
N LYS A 45 -8.42 -24.97 3.01
CA LYS A 45 -7.15 -25.22 2.32
C LYS A 45 -6.55 -23.87 1.85
N ARG A 46 -6.39 -23.69 0.55
CA ARG A 46 -5.85 -22.46 -0.06
C ARG A 46 -6.89 -21.35 -0.31
N LYS A 47 -8.18 -21.65 -0.18
CA LYS A 47 -9.26 -20.67 -0.38
C LYS A 47 -9.62 -20.03 0.95
N SER A 48 -9.80 -18.72 0.97
CA SER A 48 -10.23 -18.00 2.17
C SER A 48 -11.29 -16.97 1.83
N THR A 49 -12.31 -16.84 2.68
CA THR A 49 -13.16 -15.66 2.72
C THR A 49 -12.47 -14.60 3.54
N VAL A 50 -12.32 -13.40 3.00
CA VAL A 50 -11.66 -12.24 3.62
C VAL A 50 -12.69 -11.11 3.76
N ARG A 51 -12.62 -10.36 4.86
CA ARG A 51 -13.55 -9.25 5.16
C ARG A 51 -12.81 -8.00 5.62
N PHE A 52 -13.52 -6.86 5.57
CA PHE A 52 -13.07 -5.53 6.00
C PHE A 52 -11.95 -4.89 5.17
N MET A 53 -11.62 -5.44 3.99
CA MET A 53 -10.85 -4.68 2.99
C MET A 53 -11.71 -3.63 2.29
N PHE A 54 -12.93 -4.05 1.95
CA PHE A 54 -13.92 -3.27 1.22
C PHE A 54 -15.28 -3.45 1.90
N PHE A 55 -16.21 -2.57 1.56
CA PHE A 55 -17.57 -2.58 2.11
C PHE A 55 -18.64 -2.75 1.03
N ASN A 56 -18.28 -2.68 -0.26
CA ASN A 56 -19.18 -2.89 -1.39
C ASN A 56 -18.62 -3.97 -2.35
N PRO A 57 -19.47 -4.77 -3.02
CA PRO A 57 -19.04 -5.77 -3.97
C PRO A 57 -18.43 -5.16 -5.26
N GLU A 58 -18.78 -3.92 -5.60
CA GLU A 58 -18.20 -3.22 -6.75
C GLU A 58 -16.71 -2.93 -6.55
N ASP A 59 -16.32 -2.48 -5.35
CA ASP A 59 -14.91 -2.25 -5.00
C ASP A 59 -14.11 -3.56 -5.12
N VAL A 60 -14.65 -4.67 -4.63
CA VAL A 60 -14.01 -5.99 -4.75
C VAL A 60 -13.79 -6.38 -6.23
N ARG A 61 -14.75 -6.08 -7.11
CA ARG A 61 -14.62 -6.36 -8.56
C ARG A 61 -13.60 -5.43 -9.21
N TRP A 62 -13.64 -4.15 -8.87
CA TRP A 62 -12.72 -3.13 -9.37
C TRP A 62 -11.27 -3.45 -9.05
N PHE A 63 -10.99 -3.85 -7.80
CA PHE A 63 -9.65 -4.17 -7.33
C PHE A 63 -9.25 -5.64 -7.53
N ARG A 64 -10.09 -6.46 -8.18
CA ARG A 64 -9.79 -7.87 -8.45
C ARG A 64 -8.44 -8.13 -9.13
N PRO A 65 -7.97 -7.29 -10.09
CA PRO A 65 -6.67 -7.50 -10.74
C PRO A 65 -5.46 -7.26 -9.84
N VAL A 66 -5.63 -6.70 -8.63
CA VAL A 66 -4.52 -6.39 -7.73
C VAL A 66 -4.19 -7.60 -6.87
N ASP A 67 -2.91 -7.96 -6.84
CA ASP A 67 -2.43 -9.05 -6.01
C ASP A 67 -2.57 -8.74 -4.51
N LEU A 68 -2.90 -9.79 -3.76
CA LEU A 68 -2.94 -9.82 -2.32
C LEU A 68 -1.65 -10.43 -1.78
N TRP A 69 -1.21 -9.95 -0.63
CA TRP A 69 -0.16 -10.57 0.15
C TRP A 69 -0.53 -10.62 1.62
N THR A 70 0.09 -11.48 2.42
CA THR A 70 -0.10 -11.49 3.87
C THR A 70 1.18 -11.09 4.58
N LYS A 71 1.06 -10.54 5.79
CA LYS A 71 2.23 -10.23 6.64
C LYS A 71 3.12 -11.45 6.90
N ASN A 72 2.54 -12.65 6.82
CA ASN A 72 3.23 -13.92 7.02
C ASN A 72 3.77 -14.52 5.70
N GLY A 73 3.91 -13.69 4.65
CA GLY A 73 4.63 -14.06 3.43
C GLY A 73 3.84 -14.90 2.43
N ARG A 74 2.50 -14.88 2.49
CA ARG A 74 1.64 -15.55 1.51
C ARG A 74 1.25 -14.61 0.38
N SER A 75 1.03 -15.15 -0.80
CA SER A 75 0.59 -14.39 -1.99
C SER A 75 -0.71 -14.96 -2.51
N GLY A 76 -1.61 -14.12 -2.99
CA GLY A 76 -2.92 -14.55 -3.46
C GLY A 76 -3.63 -13.51 -4.30
N HIS A 77 -4.85 -13.81 -4.72
CA HIS A 77 -5.68 -12.91 -5.50
C HIS A 77 -7.17 -13.11 -5.17
N ILE A 78 -7.98 -12.13 -5.59
CA ILE A 78 -9.43 -12.15 -5.43
C ILE A 78 -10.05 -13.04 -6.52
N ILE A 79 -10.86 -14.01 -6.09
CA ILE A 79 -11.67 -14.84 -7.01
C ILE A 79 -12.95 -14.09 -7.36
N GLU A 80 -13.76 -13.73 -6.35
CA GLU A 80 -15.11 -13.18 -6.53
C GLU A 80 -15.57 -12.43 -5.25
N PRO A 81 -16.47 -11.45 -5.37
CA PRO A 81 -17.18 -10.89 -4.23
C PRO A 81 -18.19 -11.88 -3.64
N LEU A 82 -18.47 -11.75 -2.34
CA LEU A 82 -19.44 -12.55 -1.61
C LEU A 82 -20.46 -11.63 -0.93
N GLY A 83 -21.73 -11.74 -1.30
CA GLY A 83 -22.81 -10.92 -0.75
C GLY A 83 -22.70 -9.43 -1.08
N THR A 84 -23.23 -8.59 -0.20
CA THR A 84 -23.39 -7.14 -0.41
C THR A 84 -22.44 -6.27 0.43
N HIS A 85 -21.71 -6.84 1.39
CA HIS A 85 -20.90 -6.09 2.36
C HIS A 85 -19.39 -6.06 2.05
N GLY A 86 -19.01 -6.26 0.79
CA GLY A 86 -17.60 -6.23 0.36
C GLY A 86 -16.76 -7.42 0.86
N TYR A 87 -17.40 -8.52 1.26
CA TYR A 87 -16.67 -9.75 1.55
C TYR A 87 -16.16 -10.33 0.24
N MET A 88 -15.03 -11.01 0.30
CA MET A 88 -14.39 -11.51 -0.92
C MET A 88 -13.84 -12.91 -0.69
N LYS A 89 -13.96 -13.74 -1.73
CA LYS A 89 -13.32 -15.05 -1.78
C LYS A 89 -11.96 -14.87 -2.42
N CYS A 90 -10.93 -15.33 -1.76
CA CYS A 90 -9.55 -15.24 -2.20
C CYS A 90 -8.96 -16.64 -2.30
N ILE A 91 -7.92 -16.78 -3.12
CA ILE A 91 -7.07 -17.95 -3.14
C ILE A 91 -5.62 -17.52 -2.97
N PHE A 92 -4.91 -18.25 -2.12
CA PHE A 92 -3.50 -18.03 -1.83
C PHE A 92 -2.65 -19.17 -2.38
N ASP A 93 -1.34 -18.98 -2.42
CA ASP A 93 -0.33 -20.00 -2.75
C ASP A 93 -0.39 -21.20 -1.78
N SER A 94 -0.62 -20.92 -0.49
CA SER A 94 -0.71 -21.90 0.59
C SER A 94 -1.85 -21.56 1.56
N PRO A 95 -2.29 -22.49 2.42
CA PRO A 95 -3.22 -22.17 3.50
C PRO A 95 -2.69 -21.03 4.37
N ILE A 96 -3.52 -20.02 4.60
CA ILE A 96 -3.24 -18.89 5.50
C ILE A 96 -3.78 -19.20 6.91
N GLN A 97 -3.38 -18.42 7.91
CA GLN A 97 -3.86 -18.58 9.29
C GLN A 97 -4.96 -17.57 9.64
N HIS A 98 -5.79 -17.89 10.65
CA HIS A 98 -6.84 -16.98 11.10
C HIS A 98 -6.31 -15.64 11.65
N HIS A 99 -5.10 -15.63 12.20
CA HIS A 99 -4.45 -14.42 12.71
C HIS A 99 -3.67 -13.66 11.64
N ASP A 100 -3.63 -14.14 10.39
CA ASP A 100 -2.97 -13.41 9.31
C ASP A 100 -3.69 -12.10 9.02
N THR A 101 -2.93 -11.10 8.60
CA THR A 101 -3.48 -9.90 7.97
C THR A 101 -3.27 -10.00 6.47
N VAL A 102 -4.35 -9.93 5.71
CA VAL A 102 -4.32 -9.84 4.25
C VAL A 102 -4.15 -8.37 3.88
N CYS A 103 -3.25 -8.10 2.94
CA CYS A 103 -2.84 -6.78 2.52
C CYS A 103 -2.96 -6.66 1.01
N MET A 104 -3.29 -5.46 0.53
CA MET A 104 -3.25 -5.07 -0.86
C MET A 104 -2.44 -3.78 -0.98
N SER A 105 -1.47 -3.72 -1.88
CA SER A 105 -0.64 -2.53 -2.09
C SER A 105 -1.05 -1.77 -3.34
N LEU A 106 -1.46 -0.52 -3.16
CA LEU A 106 -1.80 0.42 -4.23
C LEU A 106 -0.74 1.51 -4.30
N TYR A 107 -0.45 2.00 -5.50
CA TYR A 107 0.60 2.99 -5.74
C TYR A 107 0.05 4.17 -6.53
N LYS A 108 0.45 5.37 -6.16
CA LYS A 108 0.16 6.61 -6.90
C LYS A 108 1.44 7.41 -7.07
N ARG A 109 1.69 7.90 -8.28
CA ARG A 109 2.78 8.87 -8.52
C ARG A 109 2.45 10.19 -7.82
N ILE A 110 3.41 10.69 -7.05
CA ILE A 110 3.33 11.99 -6.37
C ILE A 110 4.40 12.92 -6.91
N TYR A 111 4.06 14.20 -6.95
CA TYR A 111 4.97 15.28 -7.32
C TYR A 111 5.22 16.16 -6.09
N PRO A 112 6.40 16.80 -6.00
CA PRO A 112 6.64 17.84 -5.00
C PRO A 112 5.57 18.93 -5.11
N LYS A 113 5.18 19.51 -3.96
CA LYS A 113 4.32 20.68 -3.97
C LYS A 113 5.13 21.88 -4.40
N GLU A 114 4.53 22.74 -5.24
CA GLU A 114 5.04 24.09 -5.41
C GLU A 114 4.79 24.87 -4.11
N ILE A 115 5.84 25.48 -3.58
CA ILE A 115 5.78 26.32 -2.38
C ILE A 115 6.29 27.69 -2.79
N GLN A 116 5.49 28.73 -2.56
CA GLN A 116 5.94 30.11 -2.69
C GLN A 116 6.73 30.47 -1.43
N LEU A 117 7.94 30.99 -1.62
CA LEU A 117 8.74 31.57 -0.55
C LEU A 117 8.33 33.05 -0.45
N GLU A 118 7.68 33.43 0.65
CA GLU A 118 7.47 34.82 1.04
C GLU A 118 8.73 35.41 1.68
#